data_AF-A0A938S0W2-F1
#
_entry.id   AF-A0A938S0W2-F1
#
_cell.length_a   1.000
_cell.length_b   1.000
_cell.length_c   1.000
_cell.angle_alpha   90.00
_cell.angle_beta   90.00
_cell.angle_gamma   90.00
#
_symmetry.space_group_name_H-M   'P 1'
#
loop_
_entity.id
_entity.type
_entity.pdbx_description
1 polymer ?
#
loop_
_entity_poly.entity_id
_entity_poly.type
_entity_poly.pdbx_seq_one_letter_code
_entity_poly.pdbx_strand_id
1 'polypeptide(L)'
;MTTLSLLAPETGEHRPVPDAGLGAVPCDWSADGSRLLVGRVDARSGGLELYTWNLVTGAWTRVQRGPVGSGAGIADGPIRLVWHGPIREGRGFSGGIFIESAATARELLPGSKGGATPDLSPDGRTVVYSRVIEGSNLGATIFLHTTGESEPRALTRGASPRFSRDGKWIAP
;
A
#
# COMPACT_ATOMS: atom_id res chain seq x y z
N MET A 1 -20.89 -14.05 -2.61
CA MET A 1 -19.46 -13.89 -2.97
C MET A 1 -19.32 -12.55 -3.67
N THR A 2 -18.45 -11.67 -3.17
CA THR A 2 -18.33 -10.29 -3.70
C THR A 2 -17.29 -10.24 -4.81
N THR A 3 -17.65 -9.63 -5.93
CA THR A 3 -16.74 -9.30 -7.03
C THR A 3 -16.28 -7.86 -6.89
N LEU A 4 -15.01 -7.59 -7.23
CA LEU A 4 -14.50 -6.22 -7.26
C LEU A 4 -15.18 -5.45 -8.39
N SER A 5 -15.70 -4.26 -8.09
CA SER A 5 -16.39 -3.39 -9.04
C SER A 5 -15.97 -1.94 -8.86
N LEU A 6 -16.05 -1.17 -9.93
CA LEU A 6 -15.90 0.27 -9.95
C LEU A 6 -17.27 0.93 -9.81
N LEU A 7 -17.32 2.05 -9.08
CA LEU A 7 -18.48 2.91 -8.95
C LEU A 7 -18.12 4.31 -9.43
N ALA A 8 -18.88 4.84 -10.38
CA ALA A 8 -18.80 6.25 -10.77
C ALA A 8 -19.70 7.07 -9.83
N PRO A 9 -19.14 7.94 -8.96
CA PRO A 9 -19.92 8.62 -7.93
C PRO A 9 -20.97 9.59 -8.50
N GLU A 10 -20.66 10.23 -9.64
CA GLU A 10 -21.55 11.23 -10.26
C GLU A 10 -22.81 10.61 -10.90
N THR A 11 -22.67 9.41 -11.48
CA THR A 11 -23.74 8.75 -12.22
C THR A 11 -24.37 7.59 -11.47
N GLY A 12 -23.70 7.10 -10.41
CA GLY A 12 -24.06 5.84 -9.75
C GLY A 12 -23.80 4.61 -10.62
N GLU A 13 -23.10 4.74 -11.75
CA GLU A 13 -22.83 3.61 -12.63
C GLU A 13 -21.86 2.64 -11.95
N HIS A 14 -22.21 1.35 -11.96
CA HIS A 14 -21.37 0.27 -11.46
C HIS A 14 -20.90 -0.63 -12.60
N ARG A 15 -19.61 -0.94 -12.63
CA ARG A 15 -19.06 -1.92 -13.58
C ARG A 15 -18.09 -2.88 -12.90
N PRO A 16 -18.13 -4.19 -13.21
CA PRO A 16 -17.21 -5.15 -12.63
C PRO A 16 -15.77 -4.88 -13.10
N VAL A 17 -14.79 -5.18 -12.24
CA VAL A 17 -13.39 -5.25 -12.62
C VAL A 17 -13.13 -6.64 -13.24
N PRO A 18 -12.78 -6.73 -14.54
CA PRO A 18 -12.65 -8.01 -15.24
C PRO A 18 -11.49 -8.82 -14.68
N ASP A 19 -11.69 -10.12 -14.55
CA ASP A 19 -10.69 -11.10 -14.11
C ASP A 19 -10.00 -10.77 -12.79
N ALA A 20 -10.63 -9.96 -11.91
CA ALA A 20 -10.10 -9.62 -10.60
C ALA A 20 -9.89 -10.87 -9.72
N GLY A 21 -10.70 -11.90 -9.94
CA GLY A 21 -10.77 -13.10 -9.10
C GLY A 21 -11.70 -12.90 -7.91
N LEU A 22 -12.18 -14.02 -7.35
CA LEU A 22 -13.03 -14.00 -6.16
C LEU A 22 -12.23 -13.55 -4.94
N GLY A 23 -12.81 -12.66 -4.14
CA GLY A 23 -12.16 -12.12 -2.94
C GLY A 23 -11.04 -11.12 -3.22
N ALA A 24 -10.94 -10.60 -4.44
CA ALA A 24 -10.04 -9.50 -4.76
C ALA A 24 -10.39 -8.24 -3.96
N VAL A 25 -9.38 -7.59 -3.41
CA VAL A 25 -9.53 -6.38 -2.60
C VAL A 25 -8.87 -5.18 -3.29
N PRO A 26 -9.54 -4.03 -3.40
CA PRO A 26 -8.90 -2.82 -3.88
C PRO A 26 -7.93 -2.32 -2.81
N CYS A 27 -6.70 -2.01 -3.21
CA CYS A 27 -5.71 -1.44 -2.30
C CYS A 27 -5.60 0.07 -2.54
N ASP A 28 -5.36 0.46 -3.80
CA ASP A 28 -5.04 1.84 -4.14
C ASP A 28 -5.17 2.17 -5.62
N TRP A 29 -5.17 3.46 -5.97
CA TRP A 29 -5.17 3.96 -7.36
C TRP A 29 -3.86 4.65 -7.68
N SER A 30 -3.36 4.49 -8.92
CA SER A 30 -2.30 5.36 -9.41
C SER A 30 -2.79 6.82 -9.50
N ALA A 31 -1.86 7.77 -9.35
CA ALA A 31 -2.17 9.20 -9.31
C ALA A 31 -2.92 9.70 -10.57
N ASP A 32 -2.53 9.17 -11.73
CA ASP A 32 -3.17 9.45 -13.02
C ASP A 32 -4.54 8.75 -13.19
N GLY A 33 -4.90 7.83 -12.28
CA GLY A 33 -6.13 7.05 -12.32
C GLY A 33 -6.15 5.96 -13.38
N SER A 34 -5.02 5.69 -14.05
CA SER A 34 -4.94 4.71 -15.13
C SER A 34 -4.73 3.28 -14.63
N ARG A 35 -4.32 3.10 -13.37
CA ARG A 35 -4.05 1.79 -12.76
C ARG A 35 -4.72 1.64 -11.41
N LEU A 36 -5.26 0.45 -11.16
CA LEU A 36 -5.76 0.02 -9.86
C LEU A 36 -4.84 -1.05 -9.27
N LEU A 37 -4.34 -0.84 -8.06
CA LEU A 37 -3.66 -1.84 -7.27
C LEU A 37 -4.69 -2.73 -6.57
N VAL A 38 -4.58 -4.04 -6.79
CA VAL A 38 -5.52 -5.05 -6.32
C VAL A 38 -4.76 -6.15 -5.61
N GLY A 39 -5.21 -6.45 -4.38
CA GLY A 39 -4.80 -7.64 -3.67
C GLY A 39 -5.63 -8.84 -4.11
N ARG A 40 -4.96 -9.94 -4.45
CA ARG A 40 -5.60 -11.22 -4.79
C ARG A 40 -5.08 -12.31 -3.85
N VAL A 41 -6.00 -13.12 -3.32
CA VAL A 41 -5.62 -14.23 -2.44
C VAL A 41 -5.04 -15.35 -3.30
N ASP A 42 -3.81 -15.77 -3.01
CA ASP A 42 -3.21 -16.95 -3.61
C ASP A 42 -3.85 -18.21 -3.03
N ALA A 43 -4.41 -19.05 -3.90
CA ALA A 43 -5.16 -20.23 -3.48
C ALA A 43 -4.29 -21.30 -2.78
N ARG A 44 -2.97 -21.27 -2.97
CA ARG A 44 -2.05 -22.27 -2.40
C ARG A 44 -1.54 -21.87 -1.02
N SER A 45 -1.15 -20.61 -0.86
CA SER A 45 -0.56 -20.09 0.37
C SER A 45 -1.56 -19.37 1.27
N GLY A 46 -2.72 -18.96 0.74
CA GLY A 46 -3.67 -18.08 1.41
C GLY A 46 -3.17 -16.64 1.57
N GLY A 47 -1.97 -16.32 1.10
CA GLY A 47 -1.37 -14.99 1.19
C GLY A 47 -1.94 -14.03 0.15
N LEU A 48 -1.95 -12.74 0.48
CA LEU A 48 -2.34 -11.69 -0.45
C LEU A 48 -1.16 -11.36 -1.38
N GLU A 49 -1.36 -11.50 -2.69
CA GLU A 49 -0.45 -11.07 -3.73
C GLU A 49 -0.96 -9.78 -4.38
N LEU A 50 -0.06 -8.91 -4.85
CA LEU A 50 -0.46 -7.64 -5.43
C LEU A 50 -0.34 -7.65 -6.95
N TYR A 51 -1.37 -7.11 -7.58
CA TYR A 51 -1.49 -6.96 -9.02
C TYR A 51 -1.91 -5.53 -9.34
N THR A 52 -1.47 -5.04 -10.50
CA THR A 52 -2.01 -3.83 -11.10
C THR A 52 -2.89 -4.19 -12.27
N TRP A 53 -4.04 -3.55 -12.36
CA TRP A 53 -4.88 -3.55 -13.54
C TRP A 53 -4.78 -2.20 -14.23
N ASN A 54 -4.37 -2.21 -15.50
CA ASN A 54 -4.34 -1.02 -16.31
C ASN A 54 -5.70 -0.82 -16.99
N LEU A 55 -6.38 0.29 -16.67
CA LEU A 55 -7.72 0.59 -17.15
C LEU A 55 -7.77 0.94 -18.64
N VAL A 56 -6.65 1.38 -19.22
CA VAL A 56 -6.56 1.80 -20.63
C VAL A 56 -6.39 0.58 -21.54
N THR A 57 -5.51 -0.35 -21.15
CA THR A 57 -5.16 -1.53 -21.94
C THR A 57 -5.90 -2.79 -21.53
N GLY A 58 -6.52 -2.78 -20.34
CA GLY A 58 -7.10 -3.97 -19.72
C GLY A 58 -6.06 -4.95 -19.15
N ALA A 59 -4.76 -4.66 -19.27
CA ALA A 59 -3.70 -5.59 -18.91
C ALA A 59 -3.55 -5.75 -17.39
N TRP A 60 -3.31 -6.98 -16.96
CA TRP A 60 -2.97 -7.32 -15.58
C TRP A 60 -1.47 -7.59 -15.46
N THR A 61 -0.83 -6.94 -14.48
CA THR A 61 0.58 -7.17 -14.15
C THR A 61 0.70 -7.53 -12.68
N ARG A 62 1.35 -8.65 -12.38
CA ARG A 62 1.69 -9.01 -11.01
C ARG A 62 2.89 -8.19 -10.55
N VAL A 63 2.73 -7.44 -9.47
CA VAL A 63 3.78 -6.52 -8.97
C VAL A 63 4.47 -7.02 -7.70
N GLN A 64 3.80 -7.83 -6.88
CA GLN A 64 4.45 -8.38 -5.69
C GLN A 64 4.02 -9.82 -5.39
N ARG A 65 5.00 -10.64 -4.94
CA ARG A 65 4.78 -12.02 -4.51
C ARG A 65 5.01 -12.17 -3.01
N GLY A 66 4.16 -12.98 -2.38
CA GLY A 66 4.30 -13.34 -0.97
C GLY A 66 3.45 -12.46 -0.05
N PRO A 67 3.56 -12.66 1.27
CA PRO A 67 2.60 -12.13 2.23
C PRO A 67 2.61 -10.61 2.28
N VAL A 68 1.47 -10.03 1.94
CA VAL A 68 1.11 -8.65 2.28
C VAL A 68 0.16 -8.67 3.47
N GLY A 69 0.42 -7.81 4.45
CA GLY A 69 -0.48 -7.63 5.60
C GLY A 69 -1.45 -6.48 5.39
N SER A 70 -1.42 -5.46 6.26
CA SER A 70 -2.50 -4.49 6.43
C SER A 70 -2.60 -3.35 5.42
N GLY A 71 -1.80 -3.31 4.34
CA GLY A 71 -1.93 -2.24 3.35
C GLY A 71 -0.87 -2.28 2.26
N ALA A 72 -1.19 -1.61 1.14
CA ALA A 72 -0.30 -1.39 0.02
C ALA A 72 -0.77 -0.18 -0.81
N GLY A 73 0.17 0.51 -1.47
CA GLY A 73 -0.08 1.69 -2.29
C GLY A 73 0.82 1.75 -3.52
N ILE A 74 0.41 2.52 -4.54
CA ILE A 74 1.09 2.60 -5.84
C ILE A 74 1.26 4.05 -6.31
N ALA A 75 2.38 4.34 -6.98
CA ALA A 75 2.61 5.62 -7.63
C ALA A 75 3.41 5.48 -8.92
N ASP A 76 3.53 6.59 -9.67
CA ASP A 76 4.35 6.71 -10.89
C ASP A 76 5.72 7.35 -10.64
N GLY A 77 6.06 7.59 -9.37
CA GLY A 77 7.28 8.27 -8.96
C GLY A 77 8.50 7.36 -8.71
N PRO A 78 9.50 7.87 -7.98
CA PRO A 78 10.70 7.11 -7.62
C PRO A 78 10.40 5.81 -6.88
N ILE A 79 9.54 5.88 -5.85
CA ILE A 79 8.91 4.71 -5.25
C ILE A 79 7.65 4.41 -6.07
N ARG A 80 7.52 3.15 -6.51
CA ARG A 80 6.41 2.68 -7.35
C ARG A 80 5.42 1.85 -6.59
N LEU A 81 5.88 1.09 -5.59
CA LEU A 81 5.02 0.24 -4.77
C LEU A 81 5.46 0.37 -3.32
N VAL A 82 4.48 0.42 -2.42
CA VAL A 82 4.68 0.24 -0.98
C VAL A 82 3.74 -0.84 -0.47
N TRP A 83 4.19 -1.64 0.50
CA TRP A 83 3.32 -2.60 1.18
C TRP A 83 3.80 -2.93 2.58
N HIS A 84 2.87 -3.33 3.44
CA HIS A 84 3.20 -3.94 4.72
C HIS A 84 3.53 -5.42 4.53
N GLY A 85 4.69 -5.86 5.00
CA GLY A 85 5.14 -7.25 4.90
C GLY A 85 5.87 -7.73 6.16
N PRO A 86 6.12 -9.05 6.26
CA PRO A 86 6.81 -9.62 7.41
C PRO A 86 8.33 -9.41 7.33
N ILE A 87 8.92 -9.12 8.48
CA ILE A 87 10.36 -9.17 8.75
C ILE A 87 10.63 -10.38 9.62
N ARG A 88 11.56 -11.24 9.22
CA ARG A 88 11.93 -12.43 10.01
C ARG A 88 12.89 -12.03 11.13
N GLU A 89 12.61 -12.48 12.35
CA GLU A 89 13.41 -12.18 13.54
C GLU A 89 13.65 -13.43 14.37
N GLY A 90 14.82 -14.07 14.21
CA GLY A 90 15.12 -15.33 14.89
C GLY A 90 14.06 -16.39 14.58
N ARG A 91 13.28 -16.76 15.61
CA ARG A 91 12.16 -17.71 15.52
C ARG A 91 10.79 -17.06 15.29
N GLY A 92 10.69 -15.73 15.33
CA GLY A 92 9.45 -14.97 15.16
C GLY A 92 9.44 -14.08 13.92
N PHE A 93 8.39 -13.25 13.82
CA PHE A 93 8.22 -12.26 12.76
C PHE A 93 7.74 -10.93 13.36
N SER A 94 8.18 -9.82 12.77
CA SER A 94 7.61 -8.49 12.98
C SER A 94 7.05 -7.93 11.66
N GLY A 95 6.30 -6.85 11.73
CA GLY A 95 5.83 -6.11 10.55
C GLY A 95 6.82 -5.04 10.11
N GLY A 96 6.80 -4.68 8.84
CA GLY A 96 7.55 -3.54 8.32
C GLY A 96 6.99 -3.05 6.99
N ILE A 97 7.43 -1.85 6.59
CA ILE A 97 7.01 -1.24 5.34
C ILE A 97 8.08 -1.50 4.29
N PHE A 98 7.71 -2.18 3.23
CA PHE A 98 8.59 -2.46 2.10
C PHE A 98 8.26 -1.53 0.94
N ILE A 99 9.29 -1.19 0.18
CA ILE A 99 9.19 -0.37 -1.02
C ILE A 99 9.84 -1.07 -2.21
N GLU A 100 9.32 -0.76 -3.39
CA GLU A 100 9.96 -1.05 -4.68
C GLU A 100 10.13 0.28 -5.43
N SER A 101 11.33 0.49 -5.96
CA SER A 101 11.68 1.66 -6.76
C SER A 101 12.17 1.22 -8.14
N ALA A 102 12.32 2.16 -9.07
CA ALA A 102 12.95 1.86 -10.35
C ALA A 102 14.42 1.42 -10.21
N ALA A 103 15.09 1.80 -9.13
CA ALA A 103 16.49 1.48 -8.85
C ALA A 103 16.67 0.17 -8.09
N THR A 104 15.71 -0.20 -7.23
CA THR A 104 15.81 -1.35 -6.32
C THR A 104 14.51 -2.14 -6.33
N ALA A 105 14.61 -3.43 -6.63
CA ALA A 105 13.43 -4.31 -6.80
C ALA A 105 12.61 -4.51 -5.51
N ARG A 106 13.23 -4.49 -4.32
CA ARG A 106 12.53 -4.60 -3.04
C ARG A 106 13.46 -4.26 -1.88
N GLU A 107 13.03 -3.36 -1.01
CA GLU A 107 13.77 -2.99 0.20
C GLU A 107 12.83 -2.74 1.39
N LEU A 108 13.33 -2.91 2.62
CA LEU A 108 12.64 -2.42 3.81
C LEU A 108 12.86 -0.91 3.91
N LEU A 109 11.78 -0.13 4.01
CA LEU A 109 11.87 1.31 4.22
C LEU A 109 12.61 1.60 5.54
N PRO A 110 13.65 2.45 5.54
CA PRO A 110 14.42 2.75 6.75
C PRO A 110 13.54 3.20 7.93
N GLY A 111 13.87 2.74 9.14
CA GLY A 111 13.13 3.09 10.35
C GLY A 111 11.67 2.60 10.41
N SER A 112 11.21 1.77 9.46
CA SER A 112 9.80 1.35 9.36
C SER A 112 9.45 0.04 10.06
N LYS A 113 10.41 -0.62 10.72
CA LYS A 113 10.15 -1.83 11.53
C LYS A 113 9.08 -1.53 12.59
N GLY A 114 8.12 -2.46 12.72
CA GLY A 114 6.91 -2.33 13.53
C GLY A 114 5.81 -1.47 12.90
N GLY A 115 6.04 -0.94 11.68
CA GLY A 115 5.07 -0.15 10.94
C GLY A 115 4.00 -1.01 10.25
N ALA A 116 2.84 -0.42 9.99
CA ALA A 116 1.67 -1.03 9.37
C ALA A 116 0.91 0.00 8.52
N THR A 117 -0.07 -0.48 7.73
CA THR A 117 -1.02 0.36 6.97
C THR A 117 -0.37 1.49 6.15
N PRO A 118 0.63 1.18 5.30
CA PRO A 118 1.30 2.22 4.55
C PRO A 118 0.42 2.79 3.45
N ASP A 119 0.70 4.04 3.10
CA ASP A 119 0.22 4.67 1.88
C ASP A 119 1.35 5.48 1.22
N LEU A 120 1.26 5.65 -0.09
CA LEU A 120 2.28 6.28 -0.92
C LEU A 120 1.76 7.60 -1.49
N SER A 121 2.58 8.65 -1.41
CA SER A 121 2.21 9.93 -2.02
C SER A 121 2.07 9.78 -3.54
N PRO A 122 1.16 10.52 -4.18
CA PRO A 122 0.95 10.46 -5.64
C PRO A 122 2.22 10.70 -6.47
N ASP A 123 3.16 11.49 -5.94
CA ASP A 123 4.45 11.78 -6.60
C ASP A 123 5.53 10.70 -6.34
N GLY A 124 5.21 9.66 -5.57
CA GLY A 124 6.06 8.53 -5.26
C GLY A 124 7.32 8.87 -4.44
N ARG A 125 7.32 9.99 -3.71
CA ARG A 125 8.47 10.43 -2.89
C ARG A 125 8.28 10.28 -1.40
N THR A 126 7.05 10.10 -0.93
CA THR A 126 6.75 10.12 0.49
C THR A 126 5.86 8.95 0.86
N VAL A 127 6.26 8.21 1.90
CA VAL A 127 5.46 7.12 2.47
C VAL A 127 4.93 7.59 3.82
N VAL A 128 3.64 7.36 4.06
CA VAL A 128 3.04 7.45 5.40
C VAL A 128 2.68 6.07 5.89
N TYR A 129 2.78 5.83 7.18
CA TYR A 129 2.42 4.55 7.78
C TYR A 129 2.11 4.74 9.27
N SER A 130 1.38 3.81 9.86
CA SER A 130 1.15 3.79 11.30
C SER A 130 2.17 2.92 12.01
N ARG A 131 2.54 3.28 13.25
CA ARG A 131 3.36 2.46 14.12
C ARG A 131 2.94 2.64 15.57
N VAL A 132 2.82 1.53 16.29
CA VAL A 132 2.66 1.56 17.74
C VAL A 132 4.04 1.80 18.35
N ILE A 133 4.15 2.85 19.16
CA ILE A 133 5.39 3.17 19.87
C ILE A 133 5.37 2.40 21.19
N GLU A 134 6.38 1.57 21.42
CA GLU A 134 6.50 0.80 22.66
C GLU A 134 6.56 1.74 23.88
N GLY A 135 5.83 1.37 24.95
CA GLY A 135 5.69 2.19 26.15
C GLY A 135 4.73 3.38 26.02
N SER A 136 4.14 3.62 24.85
CA SER A 136 3.13 4.66 24.65
C SER A 136 1.72 4.13 24.91
N ASN A 137 0.96 4.80 25.77
CA ASN A 137 -0.49 4.54 25.97
C ASN A 137 -1.36 5.25 24.93
N LEU A 138 -0.76 5.89 23.93
CA LEU A 138 -1.44 6.80 23.01
C LEU A 138 -2.02 6.13 21.76
N GLY A 139 -1.84 4.81 21.61
CA GLY A 139 -2.20 4.07 20.41
C GLY A 139 -1.20 4.25 19.27
N ALA A 140 -1.63 4.01 18.04
CA ALA A 140 -0.77 4.14 16.86
C ALA A 140 -0.46 5.61 16.53
N THR A 141 0.77 5.86 16.08
CA THR A 141 1.26 7.14 15.59
C THR A 141 1.54 7.03 14.10
N ILE A 142 1.15 8.05 13.33
CA ILE A 142 1.46 8.19 11.92
C ILE A 142 2.88 8.74 11.79
N PHE A 143 3.67 8.03 11.00
CA PHE A 143 5.00 8.42 10.58
C PHE A 143 4.98 8.77 9.10
N LEU A 144 5.87 9.67 8.72
CA LEU A 144 6.13 10.08 7.35
C LEU A 144 7.61 9.88 7.07
N HIS A 145 7.93 9.30 5.91
CA HIS A 145 9.29 9.15 5.41
C HIS A 145 9.37 9.69 4.00
N THR A 146 10.25 10.65 3.76
CA THR A 146 10.53 11.17 2.41
C THR A 146 11.80 10.52 1.85
N THR A 147 11.83 10.24 0.55
CA THR A 147 12.98 9.65 -0.14
C THR A 147 14.25 10.47 0.10
N GLY A 148 15.34 9.81 0.50
CA GLY A 148 16.63 10.44 0.78
C GLY A 148 16.83 10.86 2.25
N GLU A 149 15.77 10.84 3.06
CA GLU A 149 15.90 10.97 4.51
C GLU A 149 16.36 9.64 5.13
N SER A 150 17.14 9.71 6.21
CA SER A 150 17.63 8.53 6.91
C SER A 150 16.65 7.98 7.95
N GLU A 151 15.74 8.83 8.44
CA GLU A 151 14.82 8.50 9.53
C GLU A 151 13.42 9.07 9.27
N PRO A 152 12.36 8.33 9.65
CA PRO A 152 10.99 8.79 9.54
C PRO A 152 10.64 9.82 10.63
N ARG A 153 9.76 10.76 10.31
CA ARG A 153 9.24 11.78 11.23
C ARG A 153 7.84 11.41 11.72
N ALA A 154 7.61 11.46 13.04
CA ALA A 154 6.27 11.35 13.61
C ALA A 154 5.43 12.59 13.28
N LEU A 155 4.18 12.40 12.85
CA LEU A 155 3.26 13.49 12.50
C LEU A 155 2.19 13.72 13.56
N THR A 156 1.35 12.70 13.80
CA THR A 156 0.19 12.79 14.67
C THR A 156 -0.29 11.37 15.03
N ARG A 157 -1.33 11.26 15.86
CA ARG A 157 -1.96 9.97 16.17
C ARG A 157 -2.86 9.51 15.02
N GLY A 158 -2.91 8.20 14.80
CA GLY A 158 -3.73 7.59 13.77
C GLY A 158 -3.20 6.21 13.39
N ALA A 159 -4.03 5.43 12.68
CA ALA A 159 -3.78 4.02 12.44
C ALA A 159 -3.90 3.61 10.97
N SER A 160 -4.51 4.43 10.11
CA SER A 160 -4.76 4.08 8.71
C SER A 160 -4.57 5.29 7.80
N PRO A 161 -3.35 5.87 7.78
CA PRO A 161 -3.11 7.10 7.07
C PRO A 161 -3.35 6.93 5.56
N ARG A 162 -4.00 7.90 4.91
CA ARG A 162 -4.16 7.94 3.45
C ARG A 162 -3.88 9.31 2.87
N PHE A 163 -3.09 9.38 1.80
CA PHE A 163 -2.88 10.60 1.04
C PHE A 163 -4.13 10.95 0.23
N SER A 164 -4.41 12.26 0.12
CA SER A 164 -5.28 12.77 -0.93
C SER A 164 -4.62 12.58 -2.29
N ARG A 165 -5.44 12.48 -3.36
CA ARG A 165 -4.96 12.33 -4.74
C ARG A 165 -4.04 13.47 -5.21
N ASP A 166 -4.21 14.66 -4.66
CA ASP A 166 -3.35 15.82 -4.95
C ASP A 166 -2.08 15.90 -4.06
N GLY A 167 -1.92 14.95 -3.13
CA GLY A 167 -0.78 14.84 -2.22
C GLY A 167 -0.72 15.90 -1.12
N LYS A 168 -1.72 16.79 -1.02
CA LYS A 168 -1.69 17.92 -0.07
C LYS A 168 -2.19 17.57 1.32
N TRP A 169 -2.96 16.49 1.44
CA TRP A 169 -3.62 16.12 2.69
C TRP A 169 -3.35 14.66 3.04
N ILE A 170 -3.38 14.38 4.34
CA ILE A 170 -3.35 13.03 4.88
C ILE A 170 -4.57 12.88 5.79
N ALA A 171 -5.41 11.89 5.50
CA ALA A 171 -6.45 11.44 6.43
C ALA A 171 -5.81 10.46 7.43
N PRO A 172 -5.88 10.69 8.76
CA PRO A 172 -5.18 9.89 9.77
C PRO A 172 -5.89 8.60 10.20
#